data_AF-A0A3A0FRQ7-F1
#
_entry.id   AF-A0A3A0FRQ7-F1
#
_cell.length_a   1.000
_cell.length_b   1.000
_cell.length_c   1.000
_cell.angle_alpha   90.00
_cell.angle_beta   90.00
_cell.angle_gamma   90.00
#
_symmetry.space_group_name_H-M   'P 1'
#
loop_
_entity.id
_entity.type
_entity.pdbx_description
1 polymer ?
#
loop_
_entity_poly.entity_id
_entity_poly.type
_entity_poly.pdbx_seq_one_letter_code
_entity_poly.pdbx_strand_id
1 'polypeptide(L)'
;MARAAAGFDLVATACLLPGLETRLLAALAEADAALGLATPSPPLAPIGLLLANLAGALGVLWAWVRIARPWRELVAADAAARCAVAAILVGAIELRGVTPVLYAFVATELLGAAAQAWALPRLPRRS
;
A
#
# COMPACT_ATOMS: atom_id res chain seq x y z
N MET A 1 5.96 -8.89 13.89
CA MET A 1 6.33 -8.23 12.61
C MET A 1 5.32 -8.52 11.52
N ALA A 2 5.13 -9.76 11.05
CA ALA A 2 4.18 -10.07 9.95
C ALA A 2 2.73 -9.57 10.22
N ARG A 3 2.21 -9.77 11.43
CA ARG A 3 0.88 -9.26 11.83
C ARG A 3 0.79 -7.74 11.93
N ALA A 4 1.86 -7.07 12.35
CA ALA A 4 1.89 -5.61 12.45
C ALA A 4 1.90 -4.97 11.05
N ALA A 5 2.71 -5.52 10.14
CA ALA A 5 2.71 -5.12 8.73
C ALA A 5 1.33 -5.33 8.08
N ALA A 6 0.70 -6.49 8.31
CA ALA A 6 -0.64 -6.74 7.81
C ALA A 6 -1.71 -5.83 8.45
N GLY A 7 -1.55 -5.42 9.72
CA GLY A 7 -2.42 -4.43 10.36
C GLY A 7 -2.30 -3.03 9.76
N PHE A 8 -1.08 -2.59 9.43
CA PHE A 8 -0.86 -1.35 8.68
C PHE A 8 -1.52 -1.40 7.30
N ASP A 9 -1.32 -2.51 6.57
CA ASP A 9 -1.91 -2.70 5.25
C ASP A 9 -3.45 -2.70 5.31
N LEU A 10 -4.03 -3.27 6.37
CA LEU A 10 -5.48 -3.25 6.59
C LEU A 10 -6.01 -1.81 6.68
N VAL A 11 -5.34 -0.94 7.45
CA VAL A 11 -5.74 0.47 7.58
C VAL A 11 -5.53 1.21 6.26
N ALA A 12 -4.35 1.06 5.65
CA ALA A 12 -4.02 1.73 4.39
C ALA A 12 -5.00 1.36 3.26
N THR A 13 -5.36 0.08 3.15
CA THR A 13 -6.31 -0.40 2.13
C THR A 13 -7.76 -0.11 2.48
N ALA A 14 -8.13 -0.05 3.76
CA ALA A 14 -9.46 0.38 4.19
C ALA A 14 -9.74 1.85 3.82
N CYS A 15 -8.71 2.70 3.78
CA CYS A 15 -8.84 4.08 3.30
C CYS A 15 -9.23 4.18 1.81
N LEU A 16 -9.20 3.07 1.07
CA LEU A 16 -9.65 3.02 -0.31
C LEU A 16 -11.09 2.50 -0.44
N LEU A 17 -11.82 2.24 0.66
CA LEU A 17 -13.23 1.84 0.59
C LEU A 17 -14.14 3.04 0.23
N PRO A 18 -15.36 2.79 -0.30
CA PRO A 18 -16.23 3.84 -0.80
C PRO A 18 -16.46 5.00 0.19
N GLY A 19 -16.17 6.21 -0.26
CA GLY A 19 -16.21 7.45 0.50
C GLY A 19 -14.89 7.81 1.20
N LEU A 20 -14.04 6.85 1.56
CA LEU A 20 -12.77 7.10 2.25
C LEU A 20 -11.63 7.44 1.28
N GLU A 21 -11.70 6.95 0.05
CA GLU A 21 -10.71 7.19 -1.00
C GLU A 21 -10.58 8.69 -1.31
N THR A 22 -11.70 9.41 -1.29
CA THR A 22 -11.70 10.88 -1.49
C THR A 22 -10.99 11.62 -0.36
N ARG A 23 -11.13 11.15 0.89
CA ARG A 23 -10.43 11.74 2.05
C ARG A 23 -8.95 11.46 2.00
N LEU A 24 -8.55 10.25 1.58
CA LEU A 24 -7.14 9.92 1.37
C LEU A 24 -6.52 10.82 0.30
N LEU A 25 -7.20 11.01 -0.83
CA LEU A 25 -6.74 11.89 -1.90
C LEU A 25 -6.61 13.35 -1.44
N ALA A 26 -7.58 13.84 -0.66
CA ALA A 26 -7.50 15.18 -0.07
C ALA A 26 -6.31 15.32 0.89
N ALA A 27 -6.09 14.35 1.79
CA ALA A 27 -4.97 14.35 2.71
C ALA A 27 -3.61 14.32 1.98
N LEU A 28 -3.50 13.56 0.88
CA LEU A 28 -2.29 13.55 0.05
C LEU A 28 -2.06 14.91 -0.63
N ALA A 29 -3.12 15.57 -1.12
CA ALA A 29 -3.02 16.90 -1.70
C ALA A 29 -2.64 17.97 -0.67
N GLU A 30 -3.18 17.88 0.55
CA GLU A 30 -2.81 18.75 1.67
C GLU A 30 -1.35 18.56 2.07
N ALA A 31 -0.87 17.32 2.14
CA ALA A 31 0.53 17.02 2.41
C ALA A 31 1.46 17.55 1.31
N ASP A 32 1.08 17.39 0.04
CA ASP A 32 1.83 17.91 -1.11
C ASP A 32 1.95 19.44 -1.05
N ALA A 33 0.83 20.12 -0.76
CA ALA A 33 0.80 21.57 -0.59
C ALA A 33 1.61 22.05 0.61
N ALA A 34 1.53 21.35 1.75
CA ALA A 34 2.30 21.67 2.96
C ALA A 34 3.82 21.56 2.74
N LEU A 35 4.25 20.68 1.82
CA LEU A 35 5.65 20.54 1.41
C LEU A 35 6.06 21.47 0.27
N GLY A 36 5.14 22.29 -0.25
CA GLY A 36 5.40 23.25 -1.33
C GLY A 36 5.68 22.59 -2.69
N LEU A 37 5.24 21.34 -2.90
CA LEU A 37 5.51 20.58 -4.13
C LEU A 37 4.61 21.02 -5.29
N ALA A 38 3.40 21.48 -4.97
CA ALA A 38 2.40 22.00 -5.93
C ALA A 38 2.13 21.03 -7.10
N THR A 39 2.11 19.73 -6.81
CA THR A 39 1.88 18.69 -7.81
C THR A 39 0.43 18.74 -8.30
N PRO A 40 0.17 18.80 -9.62
CA PRO A 40 -1.19 18.74 -10.14
C PRO A 40 -1.88 17.42 -9.77
N SER A 41 -3.01 17.51 -9.07
CA SER A 41 -3.81 16.35 -8.67
C SER A 41 -5.23 16.48 -9.22
N PRO A 42 -5.49 16.00 -10.46
CA PRO A 42 -6.84 16.04 -11.03
C PRO A 42 -7.76 15.06 -10.29
N PRO A 43 -9.07 15.36 -10.20
CA PRO A 43 -10.03 14.43 -9.61
C PRO A 43 -10.07 13.11 -10.41
N LEU A 44 -10.16 12.00 -9.69
CA LEU A 44 -10.31 10.68 -10.32
C LEU A 44 -11.66 10.58 -11.04
N ALA A 45 -11.64 10.10 -12.28
CA ALA A 45 -12.86 9.72 -13.00
C ALA A 45 -13.61 8.60 -12.24
N PRO A 46 -14.94 8.44 -12.44
CA PRO A 46 -15.73 7.42 -11.74
C PRO A 46 -15.17 6.00 -11.85
N ILE A 47 -14.61 5.63 -13.02
CA ILE A 47 -13.95 4.34 -13.20
C ILE A 47 -12.67 4.19 -12.35
N GLY A 48 -11.92 5.29 -12.16
CA GLY A 48 -10.75 5.31 -11.28
C GLY A 48 -11.14 5.12 -9.80
N LEU A 49 -12.23 5.76 -9.37
CA LEU A 49 -12.79 5.56 -8.02
C LEU A 49 -13.26 4.11 -7.83
N LEU A 50 -13.95 3.52 -8.81
CA LEU A 50 -14.33 2.11 -8.75
C LEU A 50 -13.11 1.20 -8.60
N LEU A 51 -12.06 1.42 -9.39
CA LEU A 51 -10.82 0.62 -9.32
C LEU A 51 -10.11 0.80 -7.97
N ALA A 52 -10.08 2.01 -7.41
CA ALA A 52 -9.57 2.25 -6.06
C ALA A 52 -10.37 1.47 -5.01
N ASN A 53 -11.70 1.51 -5.09
CA ASN A 53 -12.61 0.79 -4.21
C ASN A 53 -12.44 -0.74 -4.28
N LEU A 54 -12.25 -1.29 -5.49
CA LEU A 54 -11.94 -2.70 -5.68
C LEU A 54 -10.56 -3.07 -5.11
N ALA A 55 -9.55 -2.24 -5.34
CA ALA A 55 -8.21 -2.43 -4.77
C ALA A 55 -8.24 -2.39 -3.24
N GLY A 56 -9.00 -1.47 -2.65
CA GLY A 56 -9.25 -1.39 -1.21
C GLY A 56 -9.89 -2.64 -0.65
N ALA A 57 -10.99 -3.10 -1.25
CA ALA A 57 -11.69 -4.31 -0.81
C ALA A 57 -10.80 -5.56 -0.87
N LEU A 58 -10.07 -5.76 -1.97
CA LEU A 58 -9.14 -6.88 -2.12
C LEU A 58 -7.96 -6.77 -1.16
N GLY A 59 -7.43 -5.56 -0.94
CA GLY A 59 -6.35 -5.28 0.00
C GLY A 59 -6.74 -5.59 1.45
N VAL A 60 -7.95 -5.17 1.86
CA VAL A 60 -8.52 -5.47 3.18
C VAL A 60 -8.66 -6.98 3.39
N LEU A 61 -9.23 -7.69 2.39
CA LEU A 61 -9.36 -9.14 2.44
C LEU A 61 -7.99 -9.83 2.57
N TRP A 62 -7.01 -9.40 1.76
CA TRP A 62 -5.64 -9.94 1.80
C TRP A 62 -4.96 -9.68 3.16
N ALA A 63 -5.08 -8.47 3.69
CA ALA A 63 -4.55 -8.10 5.00
C ALA A 63 -5.18 -8.96 6.12
N TRP A 64 -6.50 -9.15 6.09
CA TRP A 64 -7.20 -10.04 7.01
C TRP A 64 -6.62 -11.46 6.96
N VAL A 65 -6.50 -12.05 5.77
CA VAL A 65 -5.99 -13.41 5.60
C VAL A 65 -4.60 -13.55 6.21
N ARG A 66 -3.70 -12.59 6.00
CA ARG A 66 -2.34 -12.61 6.56
C ARG A 66 -2.31 -12.44 8.08
N ILE A 67 -3.22 -11.64 8.65
CA ILE A 67 -3.36 -11.51 10.12
C ILE A 67 -3.79 -12.85 10.72
N ALA A 68 -4.80 -13.46 10.13
CA ALA A 68 -5.37 -14.73 10.59
C ALA A 68 -4.39 -15.89 10.40
N ARG A 69 -3.67 -15.93 9.28
CA ARG A 69 -2.82 -17.05 8.85
C ARG A 69 -1.48 -16.56 8.32
N PRO A 70 -0.49 -16.26 9.18
CA PRO A 70 0.83 -15.77 8.77
C PRO A 70 1.74 -16.91 8.28
N TRP A 71 1.26 -17.69 7.30
CA TRP A 71 2.03 -18.79 6.72
C TRP A 71 3.24 -18.27 5.95
N ARG A 72 4.32 -19.04 5.94
CA ARG A 72 5.59 -18.64 5.31
C ARG A 72 5.42 -18.27 3.83
N GLU A 73 4.59 -19.01 3.10
CA GLU A 73 4.34 -18.81 1.67
C GLU A 73 3.62 -17.47 1.43
N LEU A 74 2.65 -17.13 2.28
CA LEU A 74 1.93 -15.85 2.20
C LEU A 74 2.84 -14.68 2.54
N VAL A 75 3.74 -14.83 3.53
CA VAL A 75 4.72 -13.79 3.86
C VAL A 75 5.75 -13.60 2.74
N ALA A 76 6.16 -14.66 2.06
CA ALA A 76 7.07 -14.57 0.93
C ALA A 76 6.41 -13.87 -0.28
N ALA A 77 5.16 -14.25 -0.58
CA ALA A 77 4.38 -13.59 -1.63
C ALA A 77 4.14 -12.11 -1.32
N ASP A 78 3.85 -11.77 -0.05
CA ASP A 78 3.65 -10.40 0.38
C ASP A 78 4.93 -9.56 0.23
N ALA A 79 6.09 -10.09 0.60
CA ALA A 79 7.36 -9.39 0.44
C ALA A 79 7.65 -9.08 -1.04
N ALA A 80 7.35 -10.02 -1.95
CA ALA A 80 7.48 -9.79 -3.39
C ALA A 80 6.46 -8.75 -3.91
N ALA A 81 5.21 -8.82 -3.43
CA ALA A 81 4.18 -7.86 -3.79
C ALA A 81 4.55 -6.44 -3.36
N ARG A 82 5.12 -6.26 -2.16
CA ARG A 82 5.59 -4.95 -1.67
C ARG A 82 6.68 -4.35 -2.55
N CYS A 83 7.65 -5.16 -3.00
CA CYS A 83 8.64 -4.70 -3.97
C CYS A 83 8.00 -4.27 -5.30
N ALA A 84 6.99 -5.00 -5.77
CA ALA A 84 6.26 -4.63 -6.99
C ALA A 84 5.47 -3.32 -6.82
N VAL A 85 4.78 -3.14 -5.68
CA VAL A 85 4.05 -1.90 -5.35
C VAL A 85 5.01 -0.72 -5.26
N ALA A 86 6.14 -0.87 -4.58
CA ALA A 86 7.18 0.15 -4.53
C ALA A 86 7.66 0.55 -5.93
N ALA A 87 7.92 -0.41 -6.82
CA ALA A 87 8.34 -0.13 -8.19
C ALA A 87 7.25 0.60 -9.00
N ILE A 88 5.98 0.21 -8.84
CA ILE A 88 4.84 0.87 -9.48
C ILE A 88 4.73 2.33 -9.00
N LEU A 89 4.87 2.57 -7.70
CA LEU A 89 4.80 3.91 -7.12
C LEU A 89 5.94 4.80 -7.59
N VAL A 90 7.18 4.30 -7.57
CA VAL A 90 8.33 5.04 -8.12
C VAL A 90 8.10 5.37 -9.59
N GLY A 91 7.66 4.41 -10.40
CA GLY A 91 7.33 4.68 -11.81
C GLY A 91 6.20 5.69 -11.99
N ALA A 92 5.20 5.71 -11.10
CA ALA A 92 4.12 6.69 -11.15
C ALA A 92 4.58 8.11 -10.75
N ILE A 93 5.44 8.22 -9.73
CA ILE A 93 6.01 9.50 -9.31
C ILE A 93 6.91 10.05 -10.41
N GLU A 94 7.89 9.27 -10.85
CA GLU A 94 8.94 9.73 -11.76
C GLU A 94 8.45 9.91 -13.21
N LEU A 95 7.55 9.05 -13.69
CA LEU A 95 7.18 9.02 -15.11
C LEU A 95 5.80 9.62 -15.39
N ARG A 96 4.96 9.80 -14.37
CA ARG A 96 3.57 10.25 -14.53
C ARG A 96 3.22 11.47 -13.69
N GLY A 97 4.20 12.03 -12.96
CA GLY A 97 4.03 13.25 -12.17
C GLY A 97 3.09 13.08 -10.98
N VAL A 98 3.01 11.88 -10.41
CA VAL A 98 2.29 11.68 -9.15
C VAL A 98 3.08 12.32 -8.00
N THR A 99 2.38 12.84 -6.99
CA THR A 99 2.99 13.56 -5.87
C THR A 99 4.19 12.81 -5.23
N PRO A 100 5.34 13.47 -5.06
CA PRO A 100 6.49 12.91 -4.34
C PRO A 100 6.21 12.52 -2.88
N VAL A 101 5.11 12.98 -2.27
CA VAL A 101 4.67 12.55 -0.94
C VAL A 101 4.59 11.03 -0.83
N LEU A 102 4.25 10.34 -1.93
CA LEU A 102 4.16 8.88 -1.96
C LEU A 102 5.51 8.16 -1.80
N TYR A 103 6.65 8.86 -1.86
CA TYR A 103 7.93 8.28 -1.46
C TYR A 103 7.95 7.81 0.00
N ALA A 104 7.18 8.46 0.87
CA ALA A 104 6.99 7.98 2.24
C ALA A 104 6.36 6.58 2.25
N PHE A 105 5.36 6.34 1.39
CA PHE A 105 4.74 5.02 1.26
C PHE A 105 5.70 4.01 0.60
N VAL A 106 6.46 4.40 -0.42
CA VAL A 106 7.54 3.57 -1.00
C VAL A 106 8.51 3.09 0.08
N ALA A 107 8.91 3.98 1.00
CA ALA A 107 9.77 3.60 2.12
C ALA A 107 9.10 2.53 3.02
N THR A 108 7.80 2.67 3.32
CA THR A 108 7.06 1.65 4.09
C THR A 108 7.02 0.30 3.37
N GLU A 109 6.86 0.29 2.06
CA GLU A 109 6.84 -0.93 1.26
C GLU A 109 8.19 -1.66 1.28
N LEU A 110 9.29 -0.94 1.06
CA LEU A 110 10.64 -1.50 1.05
C LEU A 110 11.08 -1.96 2.45
N LEU A 111 10.80 -1.18 3.49
CA LEU A 111 11.09 -1.57 4.88
C LEU A 111 10.25 -2.79 5.29
N GLY A 112 8.98 -2.84 4.89
CA GLY A 112 8.09 -3.98 5.11
C GLY A 112 8.60 -5.25 4.43
N ALA A 113 9.00 -5.15 3.15
CA ALA A 113 9.58 -6.26 2.40
C ALA A 113 10.87 -6.78 3.04
N ALA A 114 11.77 -5.89 3.45
CA ALA A 114 13.01 -6.26 4.13
C ALA A 114 12.74 -6.95 5.48
N ALA A 115 11.83 -6.41 6.28
CA ALA A 115 11.44 -6.99 7.57
C ALA A 115 10.81 -8.39 7.41
N GLN A 116 10.00 -8.59 6.37
CA GLN A 116 9.40 -9.89 6.05
C GLN A 116 10.43 -10.88 5.56
N ALA A 117 11.32 -10.48 4.65
CA ALA A 117 12.43 -11.31 4.17
C ALA A 117 13.31 -11.78 5.33
N TRP A 118 13.59 -10.90 6.29
CA TRP A 118 14.31 -11.25 7.51
C TRP A 118 13.54 -12.23 8.39
N ALA A 119 12.22 -12.13 8.47
CA ALA A 119 11.38 -13.02 9.28
C ALA A 119 11.16 -14.41 8.64
N LEU A 120 11.27 -14.55 7.31
CA LEU A 120 10.96 -15.79 6.57
C LEU A 120 11.59 -17.06 7.14
N PRO A 121 12.90 -17.10 7.51
CA PRO A 121 13.53 -18.30 8.05
C PRO A 121 12.88 -18.84 9.33
N ARG A 122 12.16 -17.98 10.08
CA ARG A 122 11.59 -18.28 11.40
C ARG A 122 10.12 -18.71 11.34
N LEU A 123 9.51 -18.75 10.16
CA LEU A 123 8.10 -19.06 9.99
C LEU A 123 7.87 -20.55 9.66
N PRO A 124 6.84 -21.17 10.25
CA PRO A 124 6.45 -22.54 9.94
C PRO A 124 5.95 -22.64 8.49
N ARG A 125 6.31 -23.74 7.82
CA ARG A 125 5.75 -24.10 6.49
C ARG A 125 4.34 -24.63 6.65
N ARG A 126 3.50 -24.43 5.64
CA ARG A 126 2.17 -25.05 5.61
C ARG A 126 2.34 -26.57 5.46
N SER A 127 1.99 -27.33 6.50
CA SER A 127 1.93 -28.80 6.50
C SER A 127 0.72 -29.31 5.73
#